data_AF-A0A0R3VZ46-F1
#
_entry.id   AF-A0A0R3VZ46-F1
#
_cell.length_a   1.000
_cell.length_b   1.000
_cell.length_c   1.000
_cell.angle_alpha   90.00
_cell.angle_beta   90.00
_cell.angle_gamma   90.00
#
_symmetry.space_group_name_H-M   'P 1'
#
loop_
_entity.id
_entity.type
_entity.pdbx_description
1 polymer ?
#
loop_
_entity_poly.entity_id
_entity_poly.type
_entity_poly.pdbx_seq_one_letter_code
_entity_poly.pdbx_strand_id
1 'polypeptide(L)'
;IKCSPSYPRDRPEVSFNSPIFHPNIDSSYGSVCMSLLDDWQSCLSWGLFLLLACLMYSCYSLLDLVKAMLYLIDHPDFDSPNNSFGILSDLAQLPTMTTRVLAGLPVKGRRFPPNAAWFEWARENDCLPTEEEEAEESRNVMETKSKLDQKGSEVIVA
;
A
#
# COMPACT_ATOMS: atom_id res chain seq x y z
N ILE A 1 0.67 -15.54 -4.13
CA ILE A 1 0.21 -16.29 -2.94
C ILE A 1 0.89 -17.64 -2.95
N LYS A 2 1.59 -18.01 -1.88
CA LYS A 2 2.22 -19.32 -1.71
C LYS A 2 1.70 -19.96 -0.43
N CYS A 3 1.22 -21.20 -0.50
CA CYS A 3 0.77 -21.96 0.66
C CYS A 3 1.86 -22.93 1.09
N SER A 4 2.15 -22.99 2.39
CA SER A 4 3.01 -24.03 2.95
C SER A 4 2.26 -25.36 3.05
N PRO A 5 2.96 -26.50 3.19
CA PRO A 5 2.31 -27.79 3.46
C PRO A 5 1.46 -27.81 4.74
N SER A 6 1.69 -26.88 5.66
CA SER A 6 0.94 -26.72 6.90
C SER A 6 -0.34 -25.90 6.73
N TYR A 7 -0.61 -25.34 5.54
CA TYR A 7 -1.89 -24.70 5.26
C TYR A 7 -3.04 -25.71 5.42
N PRO A 8 -4.17 -25.35 6.05
CA PRO A 8 -4.60 -23.99 6.40
C PRO A 8 -4.16 -23.54 7.80
N ARG A 9 -3.48 -24.38 8.59
CA ARG A 9 -3.02 -23.99 9.93
C ARG A 9 -2.10 -22.79 9.85
N ASP A 10 -1.08 -22.85 9.00
CA ASP A 10 -0.18 -21.72 8.78
C ASP A 10 -0.75 -20.76 7.74
N ARG A 11 -0.55 -19.46 7.96
CA ARG A 11 -0.97 -18.43 7.02
C ARG A 11 -0.25 -18.59 5.67
N PRO A 12 -0.92 -18.27 4.56
CA PRO A 12 -0.23 -18.19 3.28
C PRO A 12 0.73 -17.00 3.24
N GLU A 13 1.79 -17.13 2.44
CA GLU A 13 2.70 -16.03 2.12
C GLU A 13 2.12 -15.23 0.95
N VAL A 14 2.03 -13.91 1.13
CA VAL A 14 1.42 -12.99 0.18
C VAL A 14 2.38 -11.85 -0.14
N SER A 15 2.60 -11.64 -1.43
CA SER A 15 3.42 -10.56 -1.96
C SER A 15 2.77 -9.99 -3.22
N PHE A 16 2.98 -8.70 -3.43
CA PHE A 16 2.60 -7.98 -4.65
C PHE A 16 3.77 -7.99 -5.63
N ASN A 17 3.60 -8.64 -6.78
CA ASN A 17 4.67 -8.71 -7.78
C ASN A 17 4.75 -7.44 -8.64
N SER A 18 3.62 -6.76 -8.83
CA SER A 18 3.55 -5.51 -9.57
C SER A 18 3.75 -4.34 -8.63
N PRO A 19 4.68 -3.42 -8.90
CA PRO A 19 4.85 -2.20 -8.12
C PRO A 19 3.56 -1.38 -8.08
N ILE A 20 3.24 -0.85 -6.91
CA ILE A 20 2.07 -0.01 -6.66
C ILE A 20 2.43 1.08 -5.64
N PHE A 21 1.80 2.24 -5.77
CA PHE A 21 1.86 3.28 -4.75
C PHE A 21 0.80 3.00 -3.69
N HIS A 22 1.20 2.50 -2.51
CA HIS A 22 0.25 2.13 -1.46
C HIS A 22 0.90 2.18 -0.07
N PRO A 23 0.25 2.73 0.98
CA PRO A 23 0.82 2.82 2.33
C PRO A 23 1.06 1.47 3.01
N ASN A 24 0.23 0.45 2.71
CA ASN A 24 0.34 -0.89 3.30
C ASN A 24 0.92 -1.97 2.37
N ILE A 25 1.42 -1.59 1.19
CA ILE A 25 2.09 -2.51 0.26
C ILE A 25 3.42 -1.91 -0.12
N ASP A 26 4.51 -2.59 0.21
CA ASP A 26 5.85 -2.10 -0.09
C ASP A 26 6.12 -2.16 -1.60
N SER A 27 6.53 -1.04 -2.19
CA SER A 27 6.72 -0.93 -3.64
C SER A 27 7.97 -1.66 -4.16
N SER A 28 8.91 -2.04 -3.30
CA SER A 28 10.19 -2.68 -3.68
C SER A 28 10.15 -4.21 -3.54
N TYR A 29 9.59 -4.70 -2.44
CA TYR A 29 9.52 -6.12 -2.09
C TYR A 29 8.11 -6.71 -2.23
N GLY A 30 7.09 -5.86 -2.32
CA GLY A 30 5.70 -6.29 -2.43
C GLY A 30 5.11 -6.81 -1.12
N SER A 31 5.76 -6.59 0.02
CA SER A 31 5.26 -7.06 1.32
C SER A 31 3.99 -6.31 1.69
N VAL A 32 2.98 -7.07 2.12
CA VAL A 32 1.65 -6.54 2.45
C VAL A 32 1.45 -6.56 3.96
N CYS A 33 0.98 -5.46 4.52
CA CYS A 33 0.59 -5.38 5.93
C CYS A 33 -0.93 -5.38 6.04
N MET A 34 -1.48 -6.37 6.74
CA MET A 34 -2.92 -6.54 6.91
C MET A 34 -3.20 -7.39 8.14
N SER A 35 -4.11 -6.93 9.00
CA SER A 35 -4.49 -7.62 10.25
C SER A 35 -4.94 -9.06 10.05
N LEU A 36 -5.63 -9.37 8.94
CA LEU A 36 -6.06 -10.74 8.61
C LEU A 36 -4.89 -11.73 8.56
N LEU A 37 -3.70 -11.30 8.11
CA LEU A 37 -2.52 -12.17 8.08
C LEU A 37 -1.93 -12.41 9.47
N ASP A 38 -2.13 -11.49 10.41
CA ASP A 38 -1.64 -11.61 11.78
C ASP A 38 -2.65 -12.38 12.64
N ASP A 39 -3.95 -12.22 12.35
CA ASP A 39 -5.06 -12.89 13.03
C ASP A 39 -5.40 -14.28 12.46
N TRP A 40 -4.65 -14.75 11.47
CA TRP A 40 -4.90 -16.03 10.78
C TRP A 40 -5.09 -17.21 11.74
N GLN A 41 -4.40 -17.22 12.88
CA GLN A 41 -4.46 -18.26 13.91
C GLN A 41 -5.11 -17.80 15.24
N SER A 42 -5.59 -16.56 15.34
CA SER A 42 -6.07 -15.94 16.60
C SER A 42 -7.32 -16.61 17.21
N CYS A 43 -7.90 -17.62 16.56
CA CYS A 43 -9.00 -18.43 17.10
C CYS A 43 -8.61 -19.30 18.33
N LEU A 44 -7.36 -19.26 18.79
CA LEU A 44 -6.83 -20.02 19.95
C LEU A 44 -7.34 -19.55 21.33
N SER A 45 -8.07 -18.44 21.46
CA SER A 45 -8.42 -17.87 22.78
C SER A 45 -9.82 -18.21 23.33
N TRP A 46 -10.63 -19.03 22.65
CA TRP A 46 -12.03 -19.27 23.05
C TRP A 46 -12.33 -20.74 23.41
N GLY A 47 -11.82 -21.22 24.54
CA GLY A 47 -12.28 -22.48 25.16
C GLY A 47 -11.93 -23.79 24.43
N LEU A 48 -11.81 -24.87 25.22
CA LEU A 48 -11.36 -26.19 24.78
C LEU A 48 -12.27 -26.84 23.70
N PHE A 49 -13.52 -26.39 23.55
CA PHE A 49 -14.48 -26.93 22.59
C PHE A 49 -14.34 -26.33 21.18
N LEU A 50 -13.90 -25.06 21.04
CA LEU A 50 -13.59 -24.45 19.73
C LEU A 50 -12.16 -24.75 19.28
N LEU A 51 -11.25 -25.08 20.21
CA LEU A 51 -9.89 -25.51 19.92
C LEU A 51 -9.83 -26.70 18.96
N LEU A 52 -10.70 -27.72 19.13
CA LEU A 52 -10.76 -28.87 18.24
C LEU A 52 -11.25 -28.52 16.83
N ALA A 53 -12.16 -27.54 16.70
CA ALA A 53 -12.64 -27.05 15.41
C ALA A 53 -11.61 -26.15 14.71
N CYS A 54 -10.94 -25.26 15.45
CA CYS A 54 -9.93 -24.34 14.92
C CYS A 54 -8.59 -25.01 14.62
N LEU A 55 -8.24 -26.08 15.34
CA LEU A 55 -7.08 -26.92 15.00
C LEU A 55 -7.30 -27.69 13.69
N MET A 56 -8.55 -27.83 13.23
CA MET A 56 -8.92 -28.55 12.01
C MET A 56 -9.26 -27.61 10.83
N TYR A 57 -9.72 -26.38 11.10
CA TYR A 57 -10.08 -25.38 10.09
C TYR A 57 -9.47 -24.02 10.43
N SER A 58 -8.72 -23.43 9.49
CA SER A 58 -8.48 -21.98 9.53
C SER A 58 -9.83 -21.27 9.48
N CYS A 59 -9.98 -20.25 10.31
CA CYS A 59 -11.16 -19.37 10.34
C CYS A 59 -11.28 -18.55 9.03
N TYR A 60 -10.22 -18.52 8.20
CA TYR A 60 -10.17 -17.81 6.94
C TYR A 60 -9.78 -18.72 5.78
N SER A 61 -10.41 -18.50 4.63
CA SER A 61 -10.08 -19.18 3.37
C SER A 61 -9.20 -18.31 2.47
N LEU A 62 -8.64 -18.90 1.41
CA LEU A 62 -7.98 -18.12 0.35
C LEU A 62 -8.91 -17.08 -0.28
N LEU A 63 -10.22 -17.34 -0.32
CA LEU A 63 -11.20 -16.37 -0.83
C LEU A 63 -11.27 -15.13 0.08
N ASP A 64 -11.27 -15.33 1.40
CA ASP A 64 -11.31 -14.22 2.37
C ASP A 64 -10.04 -13.38 2.29
N LEU A 65 -8.89 -14.05 2.10
CA LEU A 65 -7.64 -13.37 1.82
C LEU A 65 -7.73 -12.51 0.54
N VAL A 66 -8.19 -13.08 -0.58
CA VAL A 66 -8.31 -12.32 -1.84
C VAL A 66 -9.25 -11.13 -1.69
N LYS A 67 -10.39 -11.31 -1.00
CA LYS A 67 -11.32 -10.20 -0.70
C LYS A 67 -10.66 -9.12 0.14
N ALA A 68 -9.93 -9.50 1.18
CA ALA A 68 -9.23 -8.55 2.03
C ALA A 68 -8.13 -7.80 1.27
N MET A 69 -7.42 -8.48 0.35
CA MET A 69 -6.43 -7.84 -0.52
C MET A 69 -7.06 -6.80 -1.44
N LEU A 70 -8.18 -7.14 -2.08
CA LEU A 70 -8.93 -6.20 -2.93
C LEU A 70 -9.45 -5.02 -2.11
N TYR A 71 -9.99 -5.29 -0.92
CA TYR A 71 -10.47 -4.27 -0.01
C TYR A 71 -9.35 -3.32 0.40
N LEU A 72 -8.17 -3.84 0.76
CA LEU A 72 -7.01 -3.04 1.16
C LEU A 72 -6.55 -2.11 0.04
N ILE A 73 -6.51 -2.58 -1.21
CA ILE A 73 -6.14 -1.76 -2.38
C ILE A 73 -7.13 -0.61 -2.58
N ASP A 74 -8.42 -0.88 -2.37
CA ASP A 74 -9.49 0.10 -2.54
C ASP A 74 -9.61 1.05 -1.33
N HIS A 75 -9.22 0.59 -0.14
CA HIS A 75 -9.28 1.32 1.13
C HIS A 75 -7.93 1.25 1.87
N PRO A 76 -6.95 2.07 1.47
CA PRO A 76 -5.65 2.08 2.13
C PRO A 76 -5.75 2.52 3.59
N ASP A 77 -5.01 1.85 4.48
CA ASP A 77 -4.90 2.20 5.89
C ASP A 77 -3.70 3.14 6.10
N PHE A 78 -3.97 4.44 6.20
CA PHE A 78 -2.95 5.47 6.42
C PHE A 78 -2.50 5.59 7.88
N ASP A 79 -3.24 5.01 8.82
CA ASP A 79 -2.90 5.06 10.25
C ASP A 79 -1.83 4.01 10.60
N SER A 80 -1.76 2.91 9.82
CA SER A 80 -0.78 1.83 9.99
C SER A 80 0.05 1.55 8.72
N PRO A 81 0.81 2.52 8.18
CA PRO A 81 1.60 2.32 6.97
C PRO A 81 2.76 1.34 7.24
N ASN A 82 3.05 0.47 6.28
CA ASN A 82 4.19 -0.44 6.35
C ASN A 82 5.43 0.06 5.60
N ASN A 83 5.29 1.14 4.84
CA ASN A 83 6.38 1.77 4.11
C ASN A 83 6.19 3.29 4.08
N SER A 84 7.31 4.04 4.07
CA SER A 84 7.28 5.50 4.03
C SER A 84 6.98 6.08 2.64
N PHE A 85 7.05 5.25 1.59
CA PHE A 85 6.87 5.70 0.21
C PHE A 85 5.40 6.02 -0.09
N GLY A 86 4.47 5.20 0.41
CA GLY A 86 3.03 5.37 0.25
C GLY A 86 2.39 6.44 1.15
N ILE A 87 3.15 7.08 2.06
CA ILE A 87 2.63 8.14 2.94
C ILE A 87 2.44 9.43 2.15
N LEU A 88 1.27 10.05 2.23
CA LEU A 88 0.97 11.33 1.59
C LEU A 88 0.58 12.39 2.62
N SER A 89 0.98 13.64 2.37
CA SER A 89 0.48 14.80 3.12
C SER A 89 -0.90 15.24 2.62
N ASP A 90 -1.17 15.01 1.33
CA ASP A 90 -2.44 15.32 0.68
C ASP A 90 -2.97 14.09 -0.05
N LEU A 91 -4.09 13.54 0.43
CA LEU A 91 -4.73 12.35 -0.13
C LEU A 91 -5.30 12.61 -1.54
N ALA A 92 -5.55 13.86 -1.92
CA ALA A 92 -6.01 14.20 -3.27
C ALA A 92 -4.97 13.82 -4.35
N GLN A 93 -3.70 13.68 -3.98
CA GLN A 93 -2.62 13.29 -4.88
C GLN A 93 -2.50 11.77 -5.06
N LEU A 94 -3.20 10.96 -4.26
CA LEU A 94 -3.10 9.50 -4.30
C LEU A 94 -3.41 8.91 -5.69
N PRO A 95 -4.47 9.34 -6.41
CA PRO A 95 -4.72 8.84 -7.76
C PRO A 95 -3.56 9.15 -8.70
N THR A 96 -3.06 10.38 -8.69
CA THR A 96 -1.92 10.81 -9.51
C THR A 96 -0.66 10.00 -9.22
N MET A 97 -0.30 9.82 -7.95
CA MET A 97 0.89 9.01 -7.60
C MET A 97 0.74 7.56 -8.05
N THR A 98 -0.46 7.01 -7.91
CA THR A 98 -0.76 5.63 -8.32
C THR A 98 -0.66 5.47 -9.83
N THR A 99 -1.29 6.33 -10.62
CA THR A 99 -1.25 6.25 -12.10
C THR A 99 0.16 6.48 -12.63
N ARG A 100 0.95 7.38 -12.02
CA ARG A 100 2.36 7.59 -12.38
C ARG A 100 3.21 6.36 -12.12
N VAL A 101 3.08 5.70 -10.96
CA VAL A 101 3.79 4.44 -10.69
C VAL A 101 3.40 3.38 -11.71
N LEU A 102 2.10 3.23 -12.02
CA LEU A 102 1.63 2.26 -13.00
C LEU A 102 2.12 2.58 -14.43
N ALA A 103 2.29 3.86 -14.77
CA ALA A 103 2.89 4.31 -16.03
C ALA A 103 4.43 4.19 -16.07
N GLY A 104 5.07 3.83 -14.96
CA GLY A 104 6.54 3.80 -14.85
C GLY A 104 7.18 5.20 -14.91
N LEU A 105 6.43 6.23 -14.56
CA LEU A 105 6.94 7.59 -14.34
C LEU A 105 7.58 7.68 -12.95
N PRO A 106 8.51 8.62 -12.73
CA PRO A 106 9.10 8.78 -11.42
C PRO A 106 8.08 9.38 -10.44
N VAL A 107 8.11 8.87 -9.20
CA VAL A 107 7.32 9.33 -8.06
C VAL A 107 8.25 9.44 -6.87
N LYS A 108 8.31 10.60 -6.22
CA LYS A 108 9.23 10.89 -5.10
C LYS A 108 10.68 10.47 -5.37
N GLY A 109 11.17 10.70 -6.59
CA GLY A 109 12.53 10.36 -7.02
C GLY A 109 12.81 8.87 -7.25
N ARG A 110 11.80 7.99 -7.13
CA ARG A 110 11.90 6.56 -7.45
C ARG A 110 11.20 6.26 -8.76
N ARG A 111 11.72 5.30 -9.53
CA ARG A 111 11.12 4.82 -10.76
C ARG A 111 10.93 3.31 -10.70
N PHE A 112 9.77 2.84 -11.13
CA PHE A 112 9.42 1.43 -11.19
C PHE A 112 9.12 1.01 -12.64
N PRO A 113 9.26 -0.27 -12.99
CA PRO A 113 8.76 -0.77 -14.26
C PRO A 113 7.25 -0.51 -14.41
N PRO A 114 6.77 -0.08 -15.59
CA PRO A 114 5.36 0.14 -15.82
C PRO A 114 4.57 -1.17 -15.72
N ASN A 115 3.33 -1.07 -15.25
CA ASN A 115 2.38 -2.17 -15.33
C ASN A 115 1.87 -2.26 -16.78
N ALA A 116 2.36 -3.26 -17.53
CA ALA A 116 2.03 -3.39 -18.95
C ALA A 116 0.52 -3.46 -19.23
N ALA A 117 -0.24 -4.21 -18.43
CA ALA A 117 -1.68 -4.36 -18.63
C ALA A 117 -2.43 -3.04 -18.40
N TRP A 118 -2.10 -2.33 -17.31
CA TRP A 118 -2.70 -1.04 -17.02
C TRP A 118 -2.26 0.04 -18.03
N PHE A 119 -0.99 0.05 -18.42
CA PHE A 119 -0.45 1.03 -19.37
C PHE A 119 -1.10 0.93 -20.74
N GLU A 120 -1.26 -0.29 -21.27
CA GLU A 120 -1.95 -0.52 -22.54
C GLU A 120 -3.42 -0.10 -22.47
N TRP A 121 -4.13 -0.48 -21.40
CA TRP A 121 -5.50 -0.02 -21.17
C TRP A 121 -5.59 1.51 -21.09
N ALA A 122 -4.69 2.15 -20.33
CA ALA A 122 -4.69 3.60 -20.16
C ALA A 122 -4.38 4.32 -21.48
N ARG A 123 -3.50 3.77 -22.31
CA ARG A 123 -3.19 4.31 -23.64
C ARG A 123 -4.40 4.24 -24.58
N GLU A 124 -5.15 3.15 -24.55
CA GLU A 124 -6.34 2.97 -25.38
C GLU A 124 -7.54 3.84 -24.94
N ASN A 125 -7.52 4.32 -23.70
CA ASN A 125 -8.58 5.14 -23.11
C ASN A 125 -8.15 6.59 -22.86
N ASP A 126 -7.02 7.04 -23.44
CA ASP A 126 -6.47 8.40 -23.26
C ASP A 126 -6.32 8.81 -21.77
N CYS A 127 -5.99 7.85 -20.90
CA CYS A 127 -5.87 8.00 -19.45
C CYS A 127 -4.41 8.00 -18.94
N LEU A 128 -3.42 8.18 -19.82
CA LEU A 128 -2.02 8.22 -19.40
C LEU A 128 -1.69 9.57 -18.72
N PRO A 129 -0.98 9.55 -17.58
CA PRO A 129 -0.56 10.78 -16.90
C PRO A 129 0.50 11.52 -17.72
N THR A 130 0.48 12.86 -17.68
CA THR A 130 1.49 13.72 -18.32
C THR A 130 2.65 14.04 -17.37
N GLU A 131 3.83 14.36 -17.92
CA GLU A 131 5.00 14.70 -17.10
C GLU A 131 4.86 16.05 -16.35
N GLU A 132 3.94 16.92 -16.79
CA GLU A 132 3.74 18.27 -16.25
C GLU A 132 3.24 18.30 -14.78
N GLU A 133 2.59 17.22 -14.32
CA GLU A 133 2.13 17.09 -12.92
C GLU A 133 3.29 17.05 -11.89
N GLU A 134 4.53 16.73 -12.31
CA GLU A 134 5.73 16.76 -11.43
C GLU A 134 6.09 18.16 -10.95
N ALA A 135 5.80 19.17 -11.77
CA ALA A 135 6.13 20.55 -11.45
C ALA A 135 5.27 21.07 -10.28
N GLU A 136 4.05 20.54 -10.12
CA GLU A 136 3.13 20.90 -9.05
C GLU A 136 3.61 20.33 -7.70
N GLU A 137 4.00 19.04 -7.66
CA GLU A 137 4.50 18.39 -6.45
C GLU A 137 5.82 19.03 -5.97
N SER A 138 6.74 19.29 -6.90
CA SER A 138 8.01 19.97 -6.61
C SER A 138 7.80 21.39 -6.06
N ARG A 139 6.80 22.12 -6.58
CA ARG A 139 6.40 23.45 -6.09
C ARG A 139 5.81 23.37 -4.68
N ASN A 140 4.91 22.42 -4.42
CA ASN A 140 4.26 22.25 -3.12
C ASN A 140 5.25 21.85 -2.00
N VAL A 141 6.22 20.98 -2.30
CA VAL A 141 7.28 20.59 -1.35
C VAL A 141 8.22 21.76 -1.06
N MET A 142 8.57 22.59 -2.07
CA MET A 142 9.34 23.81 -1.84
C MET A 142 8.57 24.84 -1.01
N GLU A 143 7.26 24.99 -1.21
CA GLU A 143 6.43 25.95 -0.47
C GLU A 143 6.19 25.53 0.99
N THR A 144 6.07 24.24 1.27
CA THR A 144 5.97 23.73 2.66
C THR A 144 7.30 23.85 3.40
N LYS A 145 8.43 23.62 2.74
CA LYS A 145 9.76 23.82 3.31
C LYS A 145 10.04 25.29 3.65
N SER A 146 9.67 26.23 2.76
CA SER A 146 9.87 27.66 3.02
C SER A 146 9.03 28.20 4.19
N LYS A 147 7.80 27.69 4.38
CA LYS A 147 6.94 28.04 5.53
C LYS A 147 7.50 27.52 6.87
N LEU A 148 8.14 26.35 6.87
CA LEU A 148 8.80 25.80 8.06
C LEU A 148 10.06 26.59 8.44
N ASP A 149 10.86 27.00 7.46
CA ASP A 149 12.08 27.79 7.68
C ASP A 149 11.77 29.21 8.20
N GLN A 150 10.66 29.83 7.76
CA GLN A 150 10.21 31.12 8.27
C GLN A 150 9.70 31.06 9.72
N LYS A 151 9.00 29.98 10.11
CA LYS A 151 8.48 29.82 11.47
C LYS A 151 9.57 29.52 12.51
N GLY A 152 10.70 28.96 12.08
CA GLY A 152 11.88 28.73 12.94
C GLY A 152 12.67 29.99 13.29
N SER A 153 12.49 31.10 12.56
CA SER A 153 13.20 32.36 12.82
C SER A 153 12.44 33.35 13.74
N GLU A 154 11.17 33.10 14.05
CA GLU A 154 10.38 33.98 14.94
C GLU A 154 10.53 33.66 16.44
N VAL A 155 11.27 32.61 16.82
CA VAL A 155 11.48 32.23 18.24
C VAL A 155 12.89 32.61 18.72
N ILE A 156 13.32 33.85 18.53
CA ILE A 156 14.46 34.41 19.28
C ILE A 156 14.37 35.93 19.49
N VAL A 157 13.24 36.47 19.97
CA VAL A 157 13.26 37.78 20.68
C VAL A 157 12.18 37.83 21.76
N ALA A 158 12.58 37.51 23.00
CA ALA A 158 12.15 38.15 24.25
C ALA A 158 12.92 37.56 25.43
#